data_AF-G3IHN0-F1
#
_entry.id   AF-G3IHN0-F1
#
_cell.length_a   1.000
_cell.length_b   1.000
_cell.length_c   1.000
_cell.angle_alpha   90.00
_cell.angle_beta   90.00
_cell.angle_gamma   90.00
#
_symmetry.space_group_name_H-M   'P 1'
#
loop_
_entity.id
_entity.type
_entity.pdbx_description
1 polymer ?
#
loop_
_entity_poly.entity_id
_entity_poly.type
_entity_poly.pdbx_seq_one_letter_code
_entity_poly.pdbx_strand_id
1 'polypeptide(L)'
;NHIKKYLFDMSDYIWFERIPFPAIDYQKEIIGEIRDKFVIRDEDTIILTYPKSGTNWLIETVCLIQNKGNPEWVQSVPIWDRSPWIETKSGYQNLTNKEGPHLMSSHLPFHLFPRSFFRSKAKVSVQWLRNH
;
A
#
# COMPACT_ATOMS: atom_id res chain seq x y z
N ASN A 1 18.54 30.26 -23.42
CA ASN A 1 18.83 29.16 -22.46
C ASN A 1 17.84 29.07 -21.29
N HIS A 2 16.52 29.03 -21.54
CA HIS A 2 15.50 28.97 -20.48
C HIS A 2 14.42 27.87 -20.68
N ILE A 3 14.70 26.84 -21.48
CA ILE A 3 13.78 25.73 -21.76
C ILE A 3 14.34 24.41 -21.22
N LYS A 4 14.72 24.37 -19.93
CA LYS A 4 15.13 23.14 -19.23
C LYS A 4 14.55 23.02 -17.81
N LYS A 5 13.58 23.85 -17.42
CA LYS A 5 13.00 23.82 -16.07
C LYS A 5 11.77 22.89 -15.94
N TYR A 6 11.26 22.34 -17.03
CA TYR A 6 10.03 21.54 -17.06
C TYR A 6 10.17 20.16 -17.71
N LEU A 7 11.39 19.72 -18.02
CA LEU A 7 11.62 18.32 -18.31
C LEU A 7 11.76 17.61 -16.95
N PHE A 8 10.62 17.25 -16.36
CA PHE A 8 10.57 16.16 -15.39
C PHE A 8 11.33 15.00 -16.01
N ASP A 9 12.41 14.56 -15.36
CA ASP A 9 13.20 13.46 -15.90
C ASP A 9 12.33 12.20 -15.90
N MET A 10 12.09 11.63 -17.07
CA MET A 10 11.29 10.40 -17.21
C MET A 10 11.98 9.20 -16.53
N SER A 11 13.23 9.34 -16.08
CA SER A 11 13.95 8.35 -15.28
C SER A 11 13.41 8.21 -13.84
N ASP A 12 12.68 9.20 -13.32
CA ASP A 12 12.17 9.20 -11.94
C ASP A 12 10.88 8.38 -11.77
N TYR A 13 10.24 7.96 -12.87
CA TYR A 13 8.95 7.28 -12.87
C TYR A 13 8.93 6.04 -13.74
N ILE A 14 8.35 4.96 -13.22
CA ILE A 14 7.98 3.80 -14.03
C ILE A 14 6.53 3.94 -14.48
N TRP A 15 6.26 3.54 -15.73
CA TRP A 15 4.91 3.54 -16.28
C TRP A 15 4.34 2.12 -16.32
N PHE A 16 3.21 1.91 -15.65
CA PHE A 16 2.45 0.65 -15.69
C PHE A 16 1.00 0.93 -16.07
N GLU A 17 0.50 0.31 -17.15
CA GLU A 17 -0.86 0.52 -17.67
C GLU A 17 -1.30 2.00 -17.75
N ARG A 18 -0.38 2.88 -18.18
CA ARG A 18 -0.55 4.35 -18.31
C ARG A 18 -0.62 5.12 -16.98
N ILE A 19 -0.20 4.51 -15.88
CA ILE A 19 -0.11 5.16 -14.56
C ILE A 19 1.37 5.35 -14.19
N PRO A 20 1.77 6.57 -13.79
CA PRO A 20 3.12 6.83 -13.34
C PRO A 20 3.27 6.42 -11.86
N PHE A 21 4.30 5.63 -11.57
CA PHE A 21 4.71 5.28 -10.21
C PHE A 21 6.15 5.77 -9.97
N PRO A 22 6.48 6.25 -8.76
CA PRO A 22 7.85 6.64 -8.45
C PRO A 22 8.83 5.47 -8.61
N ALA A 23 9.89 5.63 -9.41
CA ALA A 23 10.83 4.55 -9.72
C ALA A 23 11.70 4.13 -8.52
N ILE A 24 11.76 4.95 -7.47
CA ILE A 24 12.56 4.70 -6.27
C ILE A 24 12.01 3.54 -5.42
N ASP A 25 10.69 3.45 -5.29
CA ASP A 25 10.03 2.49 -4.38
C ASP A 25 9.26 1.38 -5.11
N TYR A 26 8.99 1.56 -6.41
CA TYR A 26 8.13 0.68 -7.19
C TYR A 26 8.92 -0.05 -8.28
N GLN A 27 8.55 -1.31 -8.52
CA GLN A 27 9.07 -2.10 -9.64
C GLN A 27 7.92 -2.61 -10.48
N LYS A 28 8.08 -2.53 -11.81
CA LYS A 28 7.03 -2.89 -12.78
C LYS A 28 6.61 -4.36 -12.62
N GLU A 29 7.59 -5.22 -12.37
CA GLU A 29 7.44 -6.65 -12.19
C GLU A 29 6.60 -6.93 -10.94
N ILE A 30 6.89 -6.24 -9.84
CA ILE A 30 6.18 -6.39 -8.57
C ILE A 30 4.72 -5.98 -8.70
N ILE A 31 4.40 -4.87 -9.38
CA ILE A 31 3.01 -4.46 -9.64
C ILE A 31 2.25 -5.56 -10.42
N GLY A 32 2.89 -6.16 -11.42
CA GLY A 32 2.33 -7.29 -12.15
C GLY A 32 2.11 -8.53 -11.26
N GLU A 33 3.08 -8.88 -10.43
CA GLU A 33 2.95 -10.02 -9.51
C GLU A 33 1.87 -9.80 -8.45
N ILE A 34 1.74 -8.58 -7.92
CA ILE A 34 0.68 -8.21 -6.97
C ILE A 34 -0.68 -8.45 -7.60
N ARG A 35 -0.89 -7.98 -8.84
CA ARG A 35 -2.16 -8.15 -9.52
C ARG A 35 -2.50 -9.63 -9.77
N ASP A 36 -1.55 -10.40 -10.28
CA ASP A 36 -1.82 -11.71 -10.88
C ASP A 36 -1.51 -12.90 -9.97
N LYS A 37 -0.57 -12.77 -9.02
CA LYS A 37 -0.07 -13.87 -8.18
C LYS A 37 -0.34 -13.68 -6.69
N PHE A 38 -0.40 -12.44 -6.19
CA PHE A 38 -0.57 -12.22 -4.75
C PHE A 38 -1.94 -12.72 -4.27
N VAL A 39 -1.92 -13.50 -3.19
CA VAL A 39 -3.11 -14.11 -2.60
C VAL A 39 -3.46 -13.36 -1.32
N ILE A 40 -4.58 -12.65 -1.35
CA ILE A 40 -5.18 -12.05 -0.16
C ILE A 40 -5.95 -13.11 0.61
N ARG A 41 -5.73 -13.17 1.92
CA ARG A 41 -6.38 -14.10 2.85
C ARG A 41 -7.67 -13.49 3.40
N ASP A 42 -8.60 -14.32 3.85
CA ASP A 42 -9.89 -13.86 4.37
C ASP A 42 -9.76 -13.05 5.67
N GLU A 43 -8.69 -13.29 6.43
CA GLU A 43 -8.39 -12.61 7.69
C GLU A 43 -7.62 -11.29 7.51
N ASP A 44 -7.15 -11.01 6.29
CA ASP A 44 -6.37 -9.82 6.00
C ASP A 44 -7.23 -8.55 6.07
N THR A 45 -6.61 -7.46 6.50
CA THR A 45 -7.19 -6.12 6.55
C THR A 45 -6.36 -5.18 5.69
N ILE A 46 -7.03 -4.49 4.77
CA ILE A 46 -6.38 -3.65 3.76
C ILE A 46 -6.85 -2.21 3.95
N ILE A 47 -5.89 -1.30 4.05
CA ILE A 47 -6.11 0.13 4.06
C ILE A 47 -5.85 0.66 2.65
N LEU A 48 -6.93 0.97 1.93
CA LEU A 48 -6.88 1.56 0.60
C LEU A 48 -7.06 3.07 0.71
N THR A 49 -6.07 3.83 0.28
CA THR A 49 -6.15 5.29 0.39
C THR A 49 -5.62 5.97 -0.86
N TYR A 50 -6.19 7.10 -1.23
CA TYR A 50 -5.52 7.97 -2.20
C TYR A 50 -4.32 8.66 -1.50
N PRO A 51 -3.15 8.80 -2.17
CA PRO A 51 -1.98 9.43 -1.57
C PRO A 51 -2.31 10.76 -0.88
N LYS A 52 -1.76 10.98 0.33
CA LYS A 52 -1.96 12.16 1.19
C LYS A 52 -3.37 12.32 1.83
N SER A 53 -4.20 11.28 1.82
CA SER A 53 -5.56 11.36 2.41
C SER A 53 -5.67 11.04 3.91
N GLY A 54 -4.55 10.91 4.63
CA GLY A 54 -4.55 10.60 6.07
C GLY A 54 -4.30 9.13 6.42
N THR A 55 -3.65 8.36 5.54
CA THR A 55 -3.34 6.94 5.73
C THR A 55 -2.71 6.62 7.09
N ASN A 56 -1.77 7.45 7.55
CA ASN A 56 -1.09 7.22 8.82
C ASN A 56 -2.04 7.21 10.03
N TRP A 57 -2.99 8.15 10.05
CA TRP A 57 -3.96 8.25 11.14
C TRP A 57 -4.89 7.02 11.18
N LEU A 58 -5.30 6.54 10.01
CA LEU A 58 -6.10 5.31 9.89
C LEU A 58 -5.30 4.07 10.34
N ILE A 59 -4.03 3.95 9.94
CA ILE A 59 -3.15 2.87 10.38
C ILE A 59 -3.03 2.87 11.91
N GLU A 60 -2.73 4.02 12.53
CA GLU A 60 -2.63 4.11 13.99
C GLU A 60 -3.93 3.72 14.70
N THR A 61 -5.07 4.20 14.19
CA THR A 61 -6.38 3.87 14.75
C THR A 61 -6.65 2.36 14.69
N VAL A 62 -6.40 1.72 13.55
CA VAL A 62 -6.60 0.27 13.39
C VAL A 62 -5.63 -0.52 14.27
N CYS A 63 -4.36 -0.12 14.33
CA CYS A 63 -3.37 -0.76 15.20
C CYS A 63 -3.75 -0.69 16.69
N LEU A 64 -4.28 0.45 17.16
CA LEU A 64 -4.75 0.59 18.54
C LEU A 64 -5.96 -0.30 18.81
N ILE A 65 -6.92 -0.38 17.88
CA ILE A 65 -8.09 -1.26 18.00
C ILE A 65 -7.64 -2.73 18.10
N GLN A 66 -6.69 -3.17 17.25
CA GLN A 66 -6.15 -4.52 17.28
C GLN A 66 -5.42 -4.84 18.61
N ASN A 67 -4.73 -3.86 19.19
CA ASN A 67 -4.03 -3.99 20.47
C ASN A 67 -4.90 -3.64 21.70
N LYS A 68 -6.23 -3.59 21.56
CA LYS A 68 -7.17 -3.27 22.65
C LYS A 68 -6.85 -1.95 23.36
N GLY A 69 -6.32 -0.98 22.62
CA GLY A 69 -5.93 0.34 23.10
C GLY A 69 -4.53 0.43 23.72
N ASN A 70 -3.72 -0.64 23.73
CA ASN A 70 -2.33 -0.57 24.21
C ASN A 70 -1.43 0.15 23.17
N PRO A 71 -0.81 1.30 23.50
CA PRO A 71 0.04 2.05 22.57
C PRO A 71 1.49 1.53 22.50
N GLU A 72 1.94 0.65 23.41
CA GLU A 72 3.35 0.22 23.48
C GLU A 72 3.85 -0.36 22.15
N TRP A 73 3.05 -1.19 21.50
CA TRP A 73 3.38 -1.75 20.19
C TRP A 73 3.41 -0.69 19.08
N VAL A 74 2.45 0.26 19.10
CA VAL A 74 2.34 1.34 18.11
C VAL A 74 3.52 2.30 18.19
N GLN A 75 4.05 2.52 19.40
CA GLN A 75 5.20 3.40 19.66
C GLN A 75 6.55 2.71 19.44
N SER A 76 6.62 1.38 19.56
CA SER A 76 7.86 0.62 19.37
C SER A 76 8.12 0.21 17.93
N VAL A 77 7.06 0.00 17.14
CA VAL A 77 7.19 -0.48 15.75
C VAL A 77 6.90 0.64 14.73
N PRO A 78 7.79 0.86 13.75
CA PRO A 78 7.57 1.83 12.70
C PRO A 78 6.30 1.57 11.89
N ILE A 79 5.67 2.63 11.39
CA ILE A 79 4.36 2.53 10.72
C ILE A 79 4.37 1.66 9.46
N TRP A 80 5.48 1.69 8.71
CA TRP A 80 5.67 0.86 7.50
C TRP A 80 5.86 -0.62 7.82
N ASP A 81 6.29 -0.97 9.03
CA ASP A 81 6.37 -2.36 9.50
C ASP A 81 5.03 -2.83 10.09
N ARG A 82 4.25 -1.89 10.66
CA ARG A 82 2.89 -2.16 11.16
C ARG A 82 1.88 -2.38 10.04
N SER A 83 1.98 -1.62 8.95
CA SER A 83 1.12 -1.72 7.77
C SER A 83 1.94 -1.54 6.49
N PRO A 84 2.67 -2.58 6.05
CA PRO A 84 3.50 -2.52 4.85
C PRO A 84 2.68 -2.18 3.60
N TRP A 85 3.28 -1.37 2.73
CA TRP A 85 2.73 -1.09 1.41
C TRP A 85 2.96 -2.28 0.48
N ILE A 86 1.88 -2.88 -0.01
CA ILE A 86 1.97 -4.07 -0.87
C ILE A 86 2.75 -3.79 -2.15
N GLU A 87 2.60 -2.60 -2.71
CA GLU A 87 3.26 -2.13 -3.93
C GLU A 87 4.79 -1.95 -3.85
N THR A 88 5.38 -1.89 -2.65
CA THR A 88 6.82 -1.72 -2.50
C THR A 88 7.52 -3.08 -2.41
N LYS A 89 8.79 -3.14 -2.83
CA LYS A 89 9.57 -4.39 -2.77
C LYS A 89 9.64 -4.97 -1.37
N SER A 90 9.93 -4.13 -0.37
CA SER A 90 10.04 -4.54 1.02
C SER A 90 8.69 -5.01 1.57
N GLY A 91 7.61 -4.28 1.27
CA GLY A 91 6.27 -4.64 1.74
C GLY A 91 5.76 -5.93 1.12
N TYR A 92 5.94 -6.12 -0.20
CA TYR A 92 5.60 -7.37 -0.89
C TYR A 92 6.32 -8.58 -0.29
N GLN A 93 7.63 -8.47 -0.06
CA GLN A 93 8.43 -9.54 0.55
C GLN A 93 8.00 -9.84 1.99
N ASN A 94 7.76 -8.79 2.80
CA ASN A 94 7.29 -8.94 4.18
C ASN A 94 5.92 -9.63 4.24
N LEU A 95 4.98 -9.24 3.37
CA LEU A 95 3.62 -9.83 3.34
C LEU A 95 3.60 -11.25 2.80
N THR A 96 4.54 -11.60 1.91
CA THR A 96 4.65 -12.96 1.37
C THR A 96 5.21 -13.94 2.41
N ASN A 97 6.19 -13.51 3.21
CA ASN A 97 6.88 -14.37 4.17
C ASN A 97 6.19 -14.46 5.54
N LYS A 98 5.23 -13.58 5.84
CA LYS A 98 4.56 -13.52 7.14
C LYS A 98 3.31 -14.40 7.15
N GLU A 99 3.12 -15.09 8.27
CA GLU A 99 1.92 -15.89 8.54
C GLU A 99 0.95 -15.14 9.46
N GLY A 100 -0.36 -15.39 9.27
CA GLY A 100 -1.43 -14.84 10.12
C GLY A 100 -2.26 -13.73 9.48
N PRO A 101 -3.06 -12.99 10.28
CA PRO A 101 -3.82 -11.85 9.79
C PRO A 101 -2.90 -10.65 9.55
N HIS A 102 -2.89 -10.12 8.33
CA HIS A 102 -2.06 -8.97 7.99
C HIS A 102 -2.85 -7.68 7.95
N LEU A 103 -2.26 -6.61 8.50
CA LEU A 103 -2.64 -5.25 8.15
C LEU A 103 -1.71 -4.80 7.03
N MET A 104 -2.27 -4.36 5.91
CA MET A 104 -1.51 -3.87 4.76
C MET A 104 -2.10 -2.58 4.20
N SER A 105 -1.25 -1.78 3.56
CA SER A 105 -1.64 -0.51 2.94
C SER A 105 -1.49 -0.61 1.42
N SER A 106 -2.36 0.08 0.68
CA SER A 106 -2.13 0.27 -0.75
C SER A 106 -2.69 1.59 -1.28
N HIS A 107 -1.96 2.16 -2.23
CA HIS A 107 -2.38 3.25 -3.11
C HIS A 107 -2.75 2.79 -4.52
N LEU A 108 -2.72 1.47 -4.78
CA LEU A 108 -3.01 0.94 -6.09
C LEU A 108 -4.46 1.21 -6.50
N PRO A 109 -4.70 1.64 -7.74
CA PRO A 109 -6.04 1.77 -8.27
C PRO A 109 -6.68 0.39 -8.43
N PHE A 110 -8.01 0.38 -8.40
CA PHE A 110 -8.83 -0.84 -8.41
C PHE A 110 -8.45 -1.88 -9.49
N HIS A 111 -8.07 -1.45 -10.70
CA HIS A 111 -7.74 -2.35 -11.81
C HIS A 111 -6.36 -3.01 -11.69
N LEU A 112 -5.47 -2.47 -10.85
CA LEU A 112 -4.14 -3.00 -10.53
C LEU A 112 -4.13 -3.78 -9.21
N PHE A 113 -5.26 -3.80 -8.50
CA PHE A 113 -5.37 -4.48 -7.23
C PHE A 113 -5.33 -6.02 -7.40
N PRO A 114 -4.86 -6.80 -6.41
CA PRO A 114 -4.78 -8.26 -6.53
C PRO A 114 -6.13 -8.87 -6.89
N ARG A 115 -6.16 -9.71 -7.93
CA ARG A 115 -7.41 -10.36 -8.37
C ARG A 115 -8.00 -11.28 -7.31
N SER A 116 -7.14 -11.85 -6.45
CA SER A 116 -7.54 -12.71 -5.33
C SER A 116 -8.46 -12.00 -4.35
N PHE A 117 -8.31 -10.67 -4.18
CA PHE A 117 -9.16 -9.85 -3.33
C PHE A 117 -10.66 -10.01 -3.66
N PHE A 118 -11.00 -10.00 -4.95
CA PHE A 118 -12.40 -10.08 -5.39
C PHE A 118 -13.08 -11.41 -5.07
N ARG A 119 -12.32 -12.41 -4.64
CA ARG A 119 -12.81 -13.72 -4.25
C ARG A 119 -12.70 -13.97 -2.75
N SER A 120 -11.95 -13.14 -2.02
CA SER A 120 -11.76 -13.27 -0.58
C SER A 120 -12.79 -12.46 0.22
N LYS A 121 -12.84 -12.73 1.53
CA LYS A 121 -13.65 -11.99 2.51
C LYS A 121 -12.83 -10.97 3.30
N ALA A 122 -11.65 -10.62 2.78
CA ALA A 122 -10.76 -9.66 3.41
C ALA A 122 -11.47 -8.33 3.66
N LYS A 123 -11.12 -7.70 4.78
CA LYS A 123 -11.71 -6.42 5.18
C LYS A 123 -10.97 -5.27 4.50
N VAL A 124 -11.72 -4.32 3.95
CA VAL A 124 -11.14 -3.14 3.32
C VAL A 124 -11.70 -1.86 3.93
N SER A 125 -10.79 -1.01 4.36
CA SER A 125 -11.08 0.37 4.75
C SER A 125 -10.61 1.28 3.62
N VAL A 126 -11.55 1.89 2.90
CA VAL A 126 -11.20 2.82 1.81
C VAL A 126 -11.37 4.27 2.25
N GLN A 127 -10.32 5.08 2.12
CA GLN A 127 -10.37 6.52 2.36
C GLN A 127 -10.19 7.28 1.04
N TRP A 128 -11.29 7.86 0.56
CA TRP A 128 -11.38 8.46 -0.78
C TRP A 128 -11.08 9.95 -0.83
N LEU A 129 -11.38 10.72 0.23
CA LEU A 129 -11.33 12.18 0.17
C LEU A 129 -10.88 12.79 1.49
N ARG A 130 -9.86 13.64 1.40
CA ARG A 130 -9.64 14.74 2.34
C ARG A 130 -9.92 16.03 1.58
N ASN A 131 -11.06 16.67 1.86
CA ASN A 131 -11.28 18.04 1.38
C ASN A 131 -10.28 18.95 2.10
N HIS A 132 -9.57 19.76 1.32
CA HIS A 132 -8.79 20.89 1.80
C HIS A 132 -9.72 22.07 2.10
#